data_AF-T1J3U4-F1
#
_entry.id   AF-T1J3U4-F1
#
_cell.length_a   1.000
_cell.length_b   1.000
_cell.length_c   1.000
_cell.angle_alpha   90.00
_cell.angle_beta   90.00
_cell.angle_gamma   90.00
#
_symmetry.space_group_name_H-M   'P 1'
#
loop_
_entity.id
_entity.type
_entity.pdbx_description
1 polymer ?
#
loop_
_entity_poly.entity_id
_entity_poly.type
_entity_poly.pdbx_seq_one_letter_code
_entity_poly.pdbx_strand_id
1 'polypeptide(L)'
;NEDEIIDSCPSAVECRLLGGECINCNFNKSCVYGSEITVVCQPKRGIICSGERKFQRSMICRYCYQTYKWEHTCHGTPHCRMAGSPRPRYIANCSVHSEIICLGRRRFPKNLLCNWTSGHRWTTSLILSITLGGFGADRFYLGHWQEGIGKLFSFGGLGVWTIVDVILIAVGYLKPADGSVYIW
;
A
#
# COMPACT_ATOMS: atom_id res chain seq x y z
N ASN A 1 21.90 11.58 10.24
CA ASN A 1 21.77 12.88 10.91
C ASN A 1 20.65 12.84 11.91
N GLU A 2 20.97 12.78 13.21
CA GLU A 2 19.97 13.02 14.26
C GLU A 2 19.38 14.43 14.18
N ASP A 3 20.16 15.41 13.70
CA ASP A 3 19.76 16.82 13.63
C ASP A 3 18.64 17.10 12.62
N GLU A 4 18.60 16.36 11.50
CA GLU A 4 17.57 16.48 10.46
C GLU A 4 16.19 15.95 10.93
N ILE A 5 16.19 15.03 11.91
CA ILE A 5 14.96 14.46 12.48
C ILE A 5 14.34 15.44 13.49
N ILE A 6 15.17 16.21 14.19
CA ILE A 6 14.71 17.21 15.18
C ILE A 6 13.93 18.33 14.49
N ASP A 7 14.39 18.75 13.30
CA ASP A 7 13.75 19.82 12.51
C ASP A 7 12.39 19.40 11.92
N SER A 8 12.16 18.10 11.75
CA SER A 8 10.89 17.55 11.25
C SER A 8 9.79 17.43 12.32
N CYS A 9 10.13 17.65 13.60
CA CYS A 9 9.19 17.50 14.70
C CYS A 9 8.42 18.81 14.96
N PRO A 10 7.09 18.77 15.09
CA PRO A 10 6.31 19.96 15.40
C PRO A 10 6.68 20.52 16.77
N SER A 11 6.98 21.82 16.82
CA SER A 11 7.17 22.59 18.05
C SER A 11 5.84 23.20 18.50
N ALA A 12 5.63 23.30 19.82
CA ALA A 12 4.41 23.83 20.45
C ALA A 12 3.14 22.92 20.45
N VAL A 13 3.29 21.62 20.18
CA VAL A 13 2.23 20.62 20.45
C VAL A 13 2.37 20.01 21.85
N GLU A 14 1.30 19.39 22.35
CA GLU A 14 1.34 18.63 23.59
C GLU A 14 2.30 17.43 23.47
N CYS A 15 3.14 17.19 24.47
CA CYS A 15 4.14 16.12 24.44
C CYS A 15 3.51 14.74 24.16
N ARG A 16 2.26 14.52 24.61
CA ARG A 16 1.50 13.27 24.40
C ARG A 16 1.08 13.03 22.96
N LEU A 17 1.03 14.07 22.12
CA LEU A 17 0.62 14.00 20.70
C LEU A 17 1.80 13.83 19.75
N LEU A 18 3.04 13.93 20.25
CA LEU A 18 4.24 13.76 19.44
C LEU A 18 4.27 12.39 18.74
N GLY A 19 4.77 12.39 17.51
CA GLY A 19 4.96 11.19 16.72
C GLY A 19 6.10 10.30 17.24
N GLY A 20 6.06 9.02 16.87
CA GLY A 20 7.05 7.99 17.19
C GLY A 20 8.49 8.31 16.76
N GLU A 21 8.68 9.18 15.76
CA GLU A 21 10.00 9.69 15.35
C GLU A 21 10.59 10.68 16.38
N CYS A 22 9.73 11.39 17.12
CA CYS A 22 10.08 12.49 18.03
C CYS A 22 10.16 12.05 19.51
N ILE A 23 9.78 10.81 19.81
CA ILE A 23 9.73 10.28 21.17
C ILE A 23 10.66 9.07 21.32
N ASN A 24 11.12 8.84 22.54
CA ASN A 24 11.85 7.66 22.94
C ASN A 24 11.05 6.93 24.01
N CYS A 25 10.67 5.68 23.75
CA CYS A 25 9.85 4.89 24.65
C CYS A 25 10.66 3.75 25.25
N ASN A 26 10.39 3.42 26.51
CA ASN A 26 10.96 2.25 27.15
C ASN A 26 10.16 1.01 26.74
N PHE A 27 10.77 0.17 25.90
CA PHE A 27 10.15 -1.02 25.35
C PHE A 27 10.54 -2.28 26.11
N ASN A 28 9.55 -3.07 26.51
CA ASN A 28 9.79 -4.42 27.00
C ASN A 28 9.92 -5.38 25.80
N LYS A 29 11.10 -5.96 25.59
CA LYS A 29 11.36 -6.90 24.48
C LYS A 29 10.79 -8.30 24.72
N SER A 30 10.34 -8.61 25.93
CA SER A 30 9.78 -9.90 26.32
C SER A 30 8.25 -9.93 26.25
N CYS A 31 7.61 -8.92 25.65
CA CYS A 31 6.17 -8.92 25.45
C CYS A 31 5.73 -10.01 24.45
N VAL A 32 4.49 -10.47 24.60
CA VAL A 32 3.89 -11.43 23.67
C VAL A 32 3.56 -10.71 22.37
N TYR A 33 4.04 -11.21 21.23
CA TYR A 33 3.75 -10.57 19.94
C TYR A 33 2.25 -10.50 19.68
N GLY A 34 1.77 -9.33 19.27
CA GLY A 34 0.36 -9.06 19.00
C GLY A 34 -0.46 -8.61 20.21
N SER A 35 0.06 -8.69 21.45
CA SER A 35 -0.66 -8.16 22.62
C SER A 35 -0.60 -6.63 22.66
N GLU A 36 -1.68 -5.99 23.11
CA GLU A 36 -1.69 -4.56 23.42
C GLU A 36 -0.98 -4.32 24.77
N ILE A 37 0.04 -3.47 24.76
CA ILE A 37 0.83 -3.12 25.94
C ILE A 37 0.91 -1.59 26.08
N THR A 38 1.06 -1.11 27.31
CA THR A 38 1.34 0.29 27.60
C THR A 38 2.83 0.51 27.81
N VAL A 39 3.39 1.49 27.11
CA VAL A 39 4.80 1.86 27.21
C VAL A 39 4.94 3.30 27.69
N VAL A 40 5.99 3.56 28.46
CA VAL A 40 6.32 4.90 28.96
C VAL A 40 7.24 5.57 27.94
N CYS A 41 6.82 6.72 27.43
CA CYS A 41 7.51 7.50 26.42
C CYS A 41 7.93 8.87 26.94
N GLN A 42 9.02 9.39 26.39
CA GLN A 42 9.51 10.74 26.64
C GLN A 42 10.00 11.40 25.34
N PRO A 43 9.84 12.73 25.15
CA PRO A 43 10.37 13.43 23.99
C PRO A 43 11.90 13.30 23.90
N LYS A 44 12.44 13.23 22.67
CA LYS A 44 13.89 13.27 22.46
C LYS A 44 14.49 14.60 22.95
N ARG A 45 15.81 14.61 23.17
CA ARG A 45 16.55 15.82 23.57
C ARG A 45 16.42 16.89 22.47
N GLY A 46 16.21 18.14 22.85
CA GLY A 46 16.06 19.27 21.92
C GLY A 46 14.63 19.57 21.47
N ILE A 47 13.65 18.71 21.77
CA ILE A 47 12.25 18.93 21.37
C ILE A 47 11.49 19.71 22.45
N ILE A 48 10.89 20.82 22.03
CA ILE A 48 10.06 21.71 22.84
C ILE A 48 8.59 21.34 22.62
N CYS A 49 7.95 20.82 23.68
CA CYS A 49 6.54 20.45 23.71
C CYS A 49 5.91 20.89 25.04
N SER A 50 4.58 21.06 25.03
CA SER A 50 3.81 21.48 26.21
C SER A 50 3.28 20.27 26.99
N GLY A 51 3.19 20.37 28.31
CA GLY A 51 2.65 19.32 29.19
C GLY A 51 3.67 18.34 29.77
N GLU A 52 3.21 17.18 30.22
CA GLU A 52 4.05 16.17 30.89
C GLU A 52 5.07 15.54 29.93
N ARG A 53 6.36 15.59 30.29
CA ARG A 53 7.45 15.01 29.48
C ARG A 53 7.54 13.50 29.57
N LYS A 54 6.86 12.87 30.52
CA LYS A 54 6.77 11.41 30.66
C LYS A 54 5.31 11.04 30.60
N PHE A 55 4.94 10.24 29.63
CA PHE A 55 3.55 9.85 29.42
C PHE A 55 3.47 8.40 28.95
N GLN A 56 2.30 7.80 29.13
CA GLN A 56 2.03 6.44 28.68
C GLN A 56 1.33 6.44 27.32
N ARG A 57 1.69 5.49 26.46
CA ARG A 57 0.99 5.20 25.20
C ARG A 57 0.76 3.71 25.03
N SER A 58 -0.38 3.35 24.46
CA SER A 58 -0.65 1.98 24.04
C SER A 58 0.04 1.69 22.71
N MET A 59 0.50 0.45 22.57
CA MET A 59 1.04 -0.08 21.33
C MET A 59 0.76 -1.58 21.25
N ILE A 60 0.74 -2.10 20.03
CA ILE A 60 0.76 -3.55 19.80
C ILE A 60 2.23 -3.99 19.86
N CYS A 61 2.53 -5.00 20.67
CA CYS A 61 3.87 -5.59 20.74
C CYS A 61 4.25 -6.23 19.38
N ARG A 62 4.94 -5.47 18.53
CA ARG A 62 5.46 -5.92 17.23
C ARG A 62 6.60 -5.03 16.75
N TYR A 63 7.42 -5.56 15.86
CA TYR A 63 8.46 -4.76 15.20
C TYR A 63 7.89 -3.88 14.09
N CYS A 64 8.57 -2.76 13.81
CA CYS A 64 8.16 -1.82 12.76
C CYS A 64 8.00 -2.47 11.38
N TYR A 65 8.82 -3.47 11.05
CA TYR A 65 8.73 -4.21 9.78
C TYR A 65 7.52 -5.16 9.68
N GLN A 66 6.84 -5.44 10.81
CA GLN A 66 5.63 -6.27 10.90
C GLN A 66 4.33 -5.44 10.91
N THR A 67 4.43 -4.13 10.69
CA THR A 67 3.25 -3.26 10.57
C THR A 67 2.44 -3.61 9.31
N TYR A 68 1.15 -3.32 9.33
CA TYR A 68 0.26 -3.53 8.20
C TYR A 68 0.56 -2.54 7.07
N LYS A 69 0.12 -2.88 5.85
CA LYS A 69 0.42 -2.07 4.65
C LYS A 69 -0.09 -0.62 4.75
N TRP A 70 -1.16 -0.36 5.49
CA TRP A 70 -1.72 0.98 5.71
C TRP A 70 -1.07 1.74 6.88
N GLU A 71 -0.15 1.11 7.62
CA GLU A 71 0.55 1.70 8.77
C GLU A 71 1.97 2.18 8.41
N HIS A 72 2.40 1.95 7.17
CA HIS A 72 3.69 2.41 6.67
C HIS A 72 3.62 2.80 5.20
N THR A 73 4.41 3.81 4.83
CA THR A 73 4.60 4.22 3.44
C THR A 73 5.93 3.67 2.94
N CYS A 74 5.93 3.03 1.78
CA CYS A 74 7.14 2.56 1.12
C CYS A 74 7.49 3.45 -0.07
N HIS A 75 8.69 4.02 -0.04
CA HIS A 75 9.26 4.78 -1.14
C HIS A 75 10.37 3.98 -1.81
N GLY A 76 10.37 3.97 -3.14
CA GLY A 76 11.42 3.38 -3.94
C GLY A 76 11.07 3.57 -5.40
N THR A 77 12.03 4.02 -6.19
CA THR A 77 11.86 4.11 -7.64
C THR A 77 11.91 2.69 -8.21
N PRO A 78 10.79 2.18 -8.76
CA PRO A 78 10.82 0.90 -9.41
C PRO A 78 11.67 1.02 -10.68
N HIS A 79 12.89 0.48 -10.69
CA HIS A 79 13.53 0.04 -11.94
C HIS A 79 12.86 -1.25 -12.43
N CYS A 80 11.54 -1.23 -12.52
CA CYS A 80 10.74 -2.33 -13.02
C CYS A 80 10.71 -2.19 -14.53
N ARG A 81 11.54 -2.99 -15.23
CA ARG A 81 11.53 -3.08 -16.69
C ARG A 81 10.69 -4.28 -17.11
N MET A 82 9.67 -4.00 -17.94
CA MET A 82 8.87 -4.93 -18.75
C MET A 82 8.15 -6.07 -17.99
N ALA A 83 7.23 -6.71 -18.71
CA ALA A 83 6.48 -7.88 -18.26
C ALA A 83 7.41 -9.12 -18.17
N GLY A 84 8.11 -9.25 -17.04
CA GLY A 84 8.79 -10.50 -16.67
C GLY A 84 7.82 -11.45 -15.96
N SER A 85 7.75 -12.71 -16.40
CA SER A 85 7.12 -13.80 -15.65
C SER A 85 8.20 -14.78 -15.20
N PRO A 86 8.44 -14.96 -13.88
CA PRO A 86 7.71 -14.39 -12.75
C PRO A 86 8.00 -12.89 -12.51
N ARG A 87 7.05 -12.20 -11.84
CA ARG A 87 7.14 -10.75 -11.58
C ARG A 87 8.42 -10.38 -10.81
N PRO A 88 9.22 -9.40 -11.28
CA PRO A 88 10.41 -8.98 -10.56
C PRO A 88 10.06 -8.35 -9.21
N ARG A 89 10.99 -8.44 -8.26
CA ARG A 89 10.90 -7.80 -6.94
C ARG A 89 11.92 -6.67 -6.86
N TYR A 90 11.58 -5.62 -6.14
CA TYR A 90 12.50 -4.53 -5.83
C TYR A 90 12.51 -4.25 -4.33
N ILE A 91 13.63 -3.71 -3.85
CA ILE A 91 13.80 -3.30 -2.45
C ILE A 91 13.30 -1.87 -2.33
N ALA A 92 12.24 -1.67 -1.55
CA ALA A 92 11.73 -0.35 -1.21
C ALA A 92 12.16 0.03 0.22
N ASN A 93 12.37 1.32 0.46
CA ASN A 93 12.58 1.86 1.80
C ASN A 93 11.24 2.28 2.39
N CYS A 94 10.80 1.58 3.43
CA CYS A 94 9.54 1.82 4.10
C CYS A 94 9.73 2.59 5.41
N SER A 95 8.82 3.52 5.69
CA SER A 95 8.75 4.31 6.91
C SER A 95 7.37 4.16 7.55
N VAL A 96 7.35 3.81 8.84
CA VAL A 96 6.11 3.69 9.63
C VAL A 96 5.52 5.07 9.92
N HIS A 97 4.19 5.20 9.84
CA HIS A 97 3.49 6.44 10.18
C HIS A 97 3.73 6.87 11.64
N SER A 98 3.68 8.18 11.89
CA SER A 98 4.18 8.79 13.12
C SER A 98 3.33 8.43 14.35
N GLU A 99 2.05 8.16 14.18
CA GLU A 99 1.13 7.73 15.23
C GLU A 99 1.39 6.30 15.72
N ILE A 100 1.97 5.44 14.88
CA ILE A 100 2.20 4.04 15.21
C ILE A 100 3.52 3.88 15.98
N ILE A 101 3.43 3.30 17.18
CA ILE A 101 4.58 2.92 17.99
C ILE A 101 4.92 1.44 17.72
N CYS A 102 6.20 1.17 17.49
CA CYS A 102 6.69 -0.16 17.13
C CYS A 102 8.13 -0.37 17.61
N LEU A 103 8.53 -1.64 17.75
CA LEU A 103 9.87 -2.03 18.18
C LEU A 103 10.89 -1.91 17.03
N GLY A 104 12.10 -1.46 17.33
CA GLY A 104 13.23 -1.44 16.40
C GLY A 104 13.29 -0.19 15.50
N ARG A 105 13.86 -0.35 14.30
CA ARG A 105 14.05 0.77 13.35
C ARG A 105 12.74 1.06 12.59
N ARG A 106 12.31 2.32 12.61
CA ARG A 106 11.09 2.79 11.92
C ARG A 106 11.24 2.86 10.41
N ARG A 107 12.47 3.04 9.92
CA ARG A 107 12.83 2.96 8.50
C ARG A 107 13.46 1.59 8.24
N PHE A 108 12.87 0.82 7.33
CA PHE A 108 13.31 -0.55 7.03
C PHE A 108 13.17 -0.88 5.54
N PRO A 109 14.07 -1.71 4.98
CA PRO A 109 13.93 -2.22 3.62
C PRO A 109 12.85 -3.30 3.56
N LYS A 110 12.05 -3.30 2.50
CA LYS A 110 11.03 -4.31 2.24
C LYS A 110 11.07 -4.76 0.78
N ASN A 111 11.01 -6.07 0.57
CA ASN A 111 10.90 -6.65 -0.76
C ASN A 111 9.45 -6.54 -1.25
N LEU A 112 9.22 -5.72 -2.27
CA LEU A 112 7.93 -5.52 -2.88
C LEU A 112 7.92 -6.06 -4.31
N LEU A 113 6.74 -6.49 -4.77
CA LEU A 113 6.53 -6.87 -6.16
C LEU A 113 6.50 -5.62 -7.03
N CYS A 114 7.12 -5.70 -8.21
CA CYS A 114 7.00 -4.68 -9.23
C CYS A 114 5.56 -4.60 -9.74
N ASN A 115 4.97 -3.42 -9.63
CA ASN A 115 3.74 -3.07 -10.34
C ASN A 115 4.13 -2.25 -11.57
N TRP A 116 3.98 -2.83 -12.75
CA TRP A 116 4.12 -2.11 -14.03
C TRP A 116 2.74 -1.84 -14.62
N THR A 117 2.58 -0.69 -15.27
CA THR A 117 1.34 -0.27 -15.95
C THR A 117 1.57 -0.29 -17.46
N SER A 118 0.78 -1.04 -18.22
CA SER A 118 0.87 -1.11 -19.70
C SER A 118 0.10 0.03 -20.39
N GLY A 119 -0.48 0.97 -19.62
CA GLY A 119 -1.28 2.08 -20.16
C GLY A 119 -2.79 1.83 -20.17
N HIS A 120 -3.24 0.61 -19.83
CA HIS A 120 -4.67 0.32 -19.73
C HIS A 120 -5.31 1.04 -18.55
N ARG A 121 -6.33 1.85 -18.83
CA ARG A 121 -7.12 2.54 -17.80
C ARG A 121 -8.29 1.67 -17.36
N TRP A 122 -8.48 1.58 -16.05
CA TRP A 122 -9.61 0.83 -15.48
C TRP A 122 -10.95 1.40 -15.95
N THR A 123 -11.09 2.73 -15.91
CA THR A 123 -12.29 3.44 -16.36
C THR A 123 -12.61 3.15 -17.83
N THR A 124 -11.60 3.18 -18.71
CA THR A 124 -11.77 2.84 -20.12
C THR A 124 -12.22 1.39 -20.29
N SER A 125 -11.57 0.44 -19.62
CA SER A 125 -11.97 -0.98 -19.66
C SER A 125 -13.41 -1.20 -19.20
N LEU A 126 -13.84 -0.49 -18.15
CA LEU A 126 -15.20 -0.58 -17.61
C LEU A 126 -16.23 0.00 -18.60
N ILE A 127 -15.95 1.18 -19.17
CA ILE A 127 -16.83 1.82 -20.16
C ILE A 127 -16.97 0.94 -21.42
N LEU A 128 -15.86 0.37 -21.91
CA LEU A 128 -15.92 -0.56 -23.04
C LEU A 128 -16.72 -1.82 -22.71
N SER A 129 -16.63 -2.35 -21.48
CA SER A 129 -17.41 -3.52 -21.07
C SER A 129 -18.91 -3.22 -21.01
N ILE A 130 -19.30 -2.04 -20.53
CA ILE A 130 -20.71 -1.63 -20.44
C ILE A 130 -21.30 -1.37 -21.84
N THR A 131 -20.59 -0.63 -22.69
CA THR A 131 -21.12 -0.16 -23.99
C THR A 131 -20.92 -1.17 -25.12
N LEU A 132 -19.77 -1.86 -25.12
CA LEU A 132 -19.30 -2.70 -26.23
C LEU A 132 -18.88 -4.10 -25.75
N GLY A 133 -19.19 -4.49 -24.51
CA GLY A 133 -18.82 -5.80 -23.96
C GLY A 133 -19.54 -6.96 -24.66
N GLY A 134 -20.72 -6.72 -25.24
CA GLY A 134 -21.44 -7.72 -26.03
C GLY A 134 -20.65 -8.16 -27.26
N PHE A 135 -19.80 -7.28 -27.79
CA PHE A 135 -18.87 -7.55 -28.87
C PHE A 135 -17.47 -7.94 -28.37
N GLY A 136 -17.28 -8.10 -27.05
CA GLY A 136 -16.01 -8.44 -26.43
C GLY A 136 -14.94 -7.36 -26.53
N ALA A 137 -15.30 -6.09 -26.77
CA ALA A 137 -14.35 -5.00 -26.97
C ALA A 137 -13.46 -4.74 -25.74
N ASP A 138 -13.98 -4.99 -24.54
CA ASP A 138 -13.23 -5.01 -23.28
C ASP A 138 -12.14 -6.09 -23.28
N ARG A 139 -12.42 -7.28 -23.80
CA ARG A 139 -11.44 -8.38 -23.90
C ARG A 139 -10.34 -8.08 -24.93
N PHE A 140 -10.71 -7.53 -26.08
CA PHE A 140 -9.73 -7.06 -27.06
C PHE A 140 -8.85 -5.94 -26.50
N TYR A 141 -9.44 -4.98 -25.79
CA TYR A 141 -8.69 -3.89 -25.15
C TYR A 141 -7.68 -4.40 -24.11
N LEU A 142 -8.03 -5.44 -23.37
CA LEU A 142 -7.14 -6.05 -22.36
C LEU A 142 -6.13 -7.05 -22.92
N GLY A 143 -6.14 -7.31 -24.24
CA GLY A 143 -5.24 -8.28 -24.90
C GLY A 143 -5.75 -9.73 -24.91
N HIS A 144 -6.95 -9.99 -24.38
CA HIS A 144 -7.62 -11.29 -24.38
C HIS A 144 -8.37 -11.54 -25.70
N TRP A 145 -7.65 -11.50 -26.83
CA TRP A 145 -8.25 -11.53 -28.16
C TRP A 145 -8.99 -12.84 -28.48
N GLN A 146 -8.52 -13.97 -27.95
CA GLN A 146 -9.16 -15.28 -28.16
C GLN A 146 -10.56 -15.34 -27.53
N GLU A 147 -10.68 -14.85 -26.29
CA GLU A 147 -11.98 -14.76 -25.59
C GLU A 147 -12.90 -13.71 -26.22
N GLY A 148 -12.32 -12.61 -26.72
CA GLY A 148 -13.05 -11.58 -27.46
C GLY A 148 -13.73 -12.13 -28.72
N ILE A 149 -13.01 -12.96 -29.50
CA ILE A 149 -13.58 -13.63 -30.68
C ILE A 149 -14.71 -14.60 -30.28
N GLY A 150 -14.54 -15.35 -29.19
CA GLY A 150 -15.59 -16.22 -28.67
C GLY A 150 -16.88 -15.46 -28.31
N LYS A 151 -16.76 -14.24 -27.79
CA LYS A 151 -17.91 -13.37 -27.52
C LYS A 151 -18.56 -12.83 -28.78
N LEU A 152 -17.77 -12.42 -29.78
CA LEU A 152 -18.30 -11.98 -31.07
C LEU A 152 -19.17 -13.05 -31.73
N PHE A 153 -18.68 -14.29 -31.82
CA PHE A 153 -19.42 -15.39 -32.46
C PHE A 153 -20.63 -15.87 -31.65
N SER A 154 -20.59 -15.72 -30.32
CA SER A 154 -21.74 -16.01 -29.45
C SER A 154 -22.71 -14.83 -29.33
N PHE A 155 -22.52 -13.74 -30.09
CA PHE A 155 -23.26 -12.47 -29.95
C PHE A 155 -23.33 -11.99 -28.49
N GLY A 156 -22.24 -12.18 -27.73
CA GLY A 156 -22.14 -11.82 -26.32
C GLY A 156 -23.07 -12.63 -25.39
N GLY A 157 -23.61 -13.76 -25.86
CA GLY A 157 -24.49 -14.66 -25.12
C GLY A 157 -25.65 -13.97 -24.41
N LEU A 158 -26.48 -13.21 -25.15
CA LEU A 158 -27.68 -12.51 -24.65
C LEU A 158 -27.41 -11.50 -23.51
N GLY A 159 -26.18 -11.00 -23.39
CA GLY A 159 -25.81 -10.03 -22.35
C GLY A 159 -25.39 -10.65 -21.01
N VAL A 160 -25.40 -11.99 -20.88
CA VAL A 160 -24.90 -12.64 -19.65
C VAL A 160 -23.40 -12.40 -19.50
N TRP A 161 -22.65 -12.54 -20.60
CA TRP A 161 -21.20 -12.33 -20.59
C TRP A 161 -20.83 -10.88 -20.25
N THR A 162 -21.58 -9.91 -20.75
CA THR A 162 -21.32 -8.49 -20.48
C THR A 162 -21.48 -8.18 -19.00
N ILE A 163 -22.52 -8.72 -18.35
CA ILE A 163 -22.74 -8.56 -16.91
C ILE A 163 -21.59 -9.17 -16.12
N VAL A 164 -21.15 -10.38 -16.48
CA VAL A 164 -20.02 -11.05 -15.83
C VAL A 164 -18.74 -10.24 -15.97
N ASP A 165 -18.43 -9.74 -17.17
CA ASP A 165 -17.24 -8.92 -17.39
C ASP A 165 -17.25 -7.61 -16.61
N VAL A 166 -18.40 -6.92 -16.60
CA VAL A 166 -18.56 -5.69 -15.84
C VAL A 166 -18.26 -5.95 -14.37
N ILE A 167 -18.77 -7.03 -13.78
CA ILE A 167 -18.48 -7.41 -12.39
C ILE A 167 -16.99 -7.73 -12.21
N LEU A 168 -16.39 -8.53 -13.09
CA LEU A 168 -14.98 -8.93 -12.98
C LEU A 168 -14.01 -7.75 -13.14
N ILE A 169 -14.31 -6.80 -14.01
CA ILE A 169 -13.55 -5.56 -14.19
C ILE A 169 -13.78 -4.64 -13.00
N ALA A 170 -15.03 -4.48 -12.55
CA ALA A 170 -15.36 -3.61 -11.42
C ALA A 170 -14.63 -4.01 -10.14
N VAL A 171 -14.56 -5.32 -9.85
CA VAL A 171 -13.82 -5.86 -8.70
C VAL A 171 -12.30 -5.87 -8.93
N GLY A 172 -11.83 -5.60 -10.15
CA GLY A 172 -10.41 -5.62 -10.53
C GLY A 172 -9.82 -7.03 -10.55
N TYR A 173 -10.68 -8.06 -10.69
CA TYR A 173 -10.26 -9.44 -10.85
C TYR A 173 -9.71 -9.68 -12.25
N LEU A 174 -10.44 -9.22 -13.27
CA LEU A 174 -9.96 -9.23 -14.65
C LEU A 174 -8.87 -8.17 -14.82
N LYS A 175 -7.72 -8.55 -15.38
CA LYS A 175 -6.57 -7.67 -15.59
C LYS A 175 -6.07 -7.80 -17.04
N PRO A 176 -5.25 -6.85 -17.52
CA PRO A 176 -4.58 -6.97 -18.81
C PRO A 176 -3.82 -8.30 -18.93
N ALA A 177 -3.82 -8.90 -20.12
CA ALA A 177 -3.17 -10.18 -20.41
C ALA A 177 -1.68 -10.18 -20.09
N ASP A 178 -1.02 -9.02 -20.21
CA ASP A 178 0.40 -8.82 -19.88
C ASP A 178 0.71 -8.91 -18.37
N GLY A 179 -0.32 -9.06 -17.52
CA GLY A 179 -0.17 -9.10 -16.06
C GLY A 179 0.13 -7.74 -15.42
N SER A 180 0.00 -6.65 -16.19
CA SER A 180 0.14 -5.27 -15.73
C SER A 180 -1.02 -4.84 -14.82
N VAL A 181 -0.80 -3.79 -14.03
CA VAL A 181 -1.84 -3.20 -13.17
C VAL A 181 -2.57 -2.10 -13.94
N TYR A 182 -3.86 -1.93 -13.68
CA TYR A 182 -4.62 -0.80 -14.21
C TYR A 182 -4.07 0.53 -13.73
N ILE A 183 -4.18 1.52 -14.61
CA ILE A 183 -4.17 2.92 -14.22
C ILE A 183 -5.59 3.25 -13.76
N TRP A 184 -5.73 3.56 -12.48
CA TRP A 184 -7.00 3.94 -11.87
C TRP A 184 -7.36 5.39 -12.22
#